data_AF-A0AAW3VGK9-F1
#
_entry.id   AF-A0AAW3VGK9-F1
#
_cell.length_a   1.000
_cell.length_b   1.000
_cell.length_c   1.000
_cell.angle_alpha   90.00
_cell.angle_beta   90.00
_cell.angle_gamma   90.00
#
_symmetry.space_group_name_H-M   'P 1'
#
loop_
_entity.id
_entity.type
_entity.pdbx_description
1 polymer ?
#
loop_
_entity_poly.entity_id
_entity_poly.type
_entity_poly.pdbx_seq_one_letter_code
_entity_poly.pdbx_strand_id
1 'polypeptide(L)'
;MMGALKYTITVEADVEPQLYLGQSIFGGKIVQLKMEDLPALVPVSWLVEKYGLTKTTIIKKLEGYNQGTEGKHLYETKVAMMILSKPQRNKRGAKRVN
;
A
#
# COMPACT_ATOMS: atom_id res chain seq x y z
N MET A 1 -27.27 27.39 1.18
CA MET A 1 -26.16 26.60 1.75
C MET A 1 -25.23 26.19 0.61
N MET A 2 -24.00 26.66 0.58
CA MET A 2 -23.02 26.24 -0.42
C MET A 2 -22.38 24.94 0.08
N GLY A 3 -22.72 23.82 -0.55
CA GLY A 3 -22.20 22.49 -0.20
C GLY A 3 -20.68 22.40 -0.40
N ALA A 4 -20.04 21.46 0.29
CA ALA A 4 -18.60 21.23 0.18
C ALA A 4 -18.24 20.76 -1.24
N LEU A 5 -17.28 21.43 -1.88
CA LEU A 5 -16.77 21.07 -3.20
C LEU A 5 -15.67 20.03 -3.04
N LYS A 6 -15.82 18.87 -3.69
CA LYS A 6 -14.80 17.82 -3.77
C LYS A 6 -14.13 17.86 -5.13
N TYR A 7 -12.81 17.95 -5.16
CA TYR A 7 -12.00 17.94 -6.37
C TYR A 7 -11.07 16.73 -6.36
N THR A 8 -10.97 16.04 -7.50
CA THR A 8 -9.96 15.00 -7.76
C THR A 8 -9.15 15.48 -8.96
N ILE A 9 -7.82 15.41 -8.88
CA ILE A 9 -6.92 15.82 -9.95
C ILE A 9 -6.10 14.60 -10.36
N THR A 10 -6.10 14.30 -11.65
CA THR A 10 -5.22 13.32 -12.29
C THR A 10 -4.24 14.10 -13.16
N VAL A 11 -2.94 13.87 -12.99
CA VAL A 11 -1.88 14.58 -13.72
C VAL A 11 -1.09 13.57 -14.52
N GLU A 12 -1.01 13.78 -15.83
CA GLU A 12 -0.08 13.08 -16.72
C GLU A 12 1.13 14.00 -16.97
N ALA A 13 2.33 13.49 -16.76
CA ALA A 13 3.55 14.25 -16.95
C ALA A 13 4.67 13.30 -17.39
N ASP A 14 5.51 13.75 -18.33
CA ASP A 14 6.71 13.02 -18.77
C ASP A 14 7.81 12.99 -17.68
N VAL A 15 7.72 13.90 -16.71
CA VAL A 15 8.63 14.05 -15.57
C VAL A 15 7.82 14.06 -14.28
N GLU A 16 8.36 13.49 -13.20
CA GLU A 16 7.69 13.38 -11.90
C GLU A 16 7.22 14.75 -11.37
N PRO A 17 5.91 14.91 -11.07
CA PRO A 17 5.37 16.19 -10.61
C PRO A 17 5.87 16.50 -9.20
N GLN A 18 6.42 17.70 -9.03
CA GLN A 18 6.88 18.21 -7.74
C GLN A 18 5.83 19.15 -7.15
N LEU A 19 5.41 18.88 -5.92
CA LEU A 19 4.44 19.67 -5.18
C LEU A 19 5.08 20.22 -3.91
N TYR A 20 4.98 21.53 -3.71
CA TYR A 20 5.55 22.20 -2.55
C TYR A 20 4.45 22.81 -1.67
N LEU A 21 4.61 22.71 -0.35
CA LEU A 21 3.77 23.46 0.58
C LEU A 21 3.87 24.96 0.27
N GLY A 22 2.73 25.61 0.18
CA GLY A 22 2.61 27.02 -0.14
C GLY A 22 2.68 27.36 -1.62
N GLN A 23 2.91 26.39 -2.52
CA GLN A 23 2.84 26.60 -3.96
C GLN A 23 1.42 26.99 -4.38
N SER A 24 1.32 27.97 -5.27
CA SER A 24 0.05 28.35 -5.90
C SER A 24 -0.24 27.41 -7.08
N ILE A 25 -1.40 26.76 -7.06
CA ILE A 25 -1.88 25.88 -8.14
C ILE A 25 -3.38 26.12 -8.37
N PHE A 26 -3.81 26.19 -9.64
CA PHE A 26 -5.23 26.33 -10.03
C PHE A 26 -6.03 27.43 -9.27
N GLY A 27 -5.40 28.57 -9.00
CA GLY A 27 -6.03 29.67 -8.24
C GLY A 27 -6.16 29.42 -6.73
N GLY A 28 -5.63 28.30 -6.23
CA GLY A 28 -5.51 27.98 -4.81
C GLY A 28 -4.05 27.88 -4.36
N LYS A 29 -3.87 27.50 -3.08
CA LYS A 29 -2.56 27.30 -2.45
C LYS A 29 -2.51 25.92 -1.81
N ILE A 30 -1.39 25.21 -1.98
CA ILE A 30 -1.16 23.95 -1.26
C ILE A 30 -0.94 24.28 0.22
N VAL A 31 -1.94 24.02 1.06
CA VAL A 31 -1.91 24.34 2.50
C VAL A 31 -1.53 23.16 3.39
N GLN A 32 -1.65 21.94 2.88
CA GLN A 32 -1.33 20.73 3.63
C GLN A 32 -0.86 19.63 2.69
N LEU A 33 0.19 18.93 3.09
CA LEU A 33 0.59 17.62 2.56
C LEU A 33 0.46 16.64 3.71
N LYS A 34 -0.50 15.72 3.65
CA LYS A 34 -0.61 14.63 4.62
C LYS A 34 0.19 13.44 4.09
N MET A 35 1.28 13.10 4.77
CA MET A 35 1.81 11.74 4.71
C MET A 35 0.88 10.90 5.60
N GLU A 36 0.31 9.82 5.08
CA GLU A 36 -0.34 8.87 5.97
C GLU A 36 0.73 8.23 6.85
N ASP A 37 0.60 8.37 8.16
CA ASP A 37 1.40 7.63 9.12
C ASP A 37 1.04 6.15 8.99
N LEU A 38 1.82 5.43 8.18
CA LEU A 38 1.75 3.98 8.16
C LEU A 38 2.27 3.47 9.51
N PRO A 39 1.44 2.73 10.27
CA PRO A 39 1.87 2.20 11.55
C PRO A 39 3.14 1.37 11.36
N ALA A 40 4.09 1.45 12.29
CA ALA A 40 5.37 0.76 12.15
C ALA A 40 5.18 -0.76 12.01
N LEU A 41 4.23 -1.32 12.78
CA LEU A 41 3.85 -2.72 12.75
C LEU A 41 2.37 -2.89 12.44
N VAL A 42 2.06 -3.84 11.57
CA VAL A 42 0.70 -4.18 11.17
C VAL A 42 0.38 -5.65 11.45
N PRO A 43 -0.84 -5.95 11.89
CA PRO A 43 -1.32 -7.32 11.98
C PRO A 43 -1.64 -7.88 10.59
N VAL A 44 -1.72 -9.22 10.51
CA VAL A 44 -2.13 -9.92 9.28
C VAL A 44 -3.49 -9.42 8.76
N SER A 45 -4.45 -9.13 9.64
CA SER A 45 -5.78 -8.66 9.25
C SER A 45 -5.73 -7.38 8.40
N TRP A 46 -4.88 -6.43 8.78
CA TRP A 46 -4.69 -5.19 8.03
C TRP A 46 -4.09 -5.45 6.64
N LEU A 47 -3.14 -6.39 6.54
CA LEU A 47 -2.56 -6.80 5.26
C LEU A 47 -3.56 -7.56 4.37
N VAL A 48 -4.46 -8.36 4.97
CA VAL A 48 -5.54 -9.04 4.24
C VAL A 48 -6.48 -8.02 3.60
N GLU A 49 -6.92 -7.02 4.35
CA GLU A 49 -7.79 -5.95 3.86
C GLU A 49 -7.11 -5.15 2.74
N LYS A 50 -5.82 -4.85 2.89
CA LYS A 50 -5.07 -4.05 1.91
C LYS A 50 -4.78 -4.79 0.59
N TYR A 51 -4.45 -6.08 0.65
CA TYR A 51 -3.97 -6.83 -0.52
C TYR A 51 -4.98 -7.86 -1.06
N GLY A 52 -6.10 -8.11 -0.36
CA GLY A 52 -7.08 -9.12 -0.74
C GLY A 52 -6.55 -10.56 -0.71
N LEU A 53 -5.43 -10.80 -0.01
CA LEU A 53 -4.80 -12.11 0.10
C LEU A 53 -5.32 -12.87 1.32
N THR A 54 -5.31 -14.20 1.28
CA THR A 54 -5.66 -15.01 2.45
C THR A 54 -4.61 -14.88 3.55
N LYS A 55 -5.04 -14.99 4.82
CA LYS A 55 -4.14 -14.96 5.99
C LYS A 55 -2.97 -15.93 5.86
N THR A 56 -3.24 -17.17 5.44
CA THR A 56 -2.23 -18.22 5.24
C THR A 56 -1.20 -17.83 4.19
N THR A 57 -1.63 -17.20 3.10
CA THR A 57 -0.73 -16.73 2.05
C THR A 57 0.17 -15.60 2.55
N ILE A 58 -0.38 -14.65 3.32
CA ILE A 58 0.42 -13.55 3.90
C ILE A 58 1.45 -14.08 4.89
N ILE A 59 1.04 -14.96 5.82
CA ILE A 59 1.94 -15.54 6.81
C ILE A 59 3.06 -16.32 6.11
N LYS A 60 2.73 -17.16 5.13
CA LYS A 60 3.74 -17.93 4.37
C LYS A 60 4.71 -17.01 3.59
N LYS A 61 4.24 -15.89 3.05
CA LYS A 61 5.10 -14.93 2.34
C LYS A 61 6.00 -14.13 3.28
N LEU A 62 5.60 -13.94 4.52
CA LEU A 62 6.27 -13.08 5.50
C LEU A 62 6.89 -13.86 6.67
N GLU A 63 6.95 -15.20 6.61
CA GLU A 63 7.35 -16.08 7.70
C GLU A 63 8.68 -15.68 8.37
N GLY A 64 9.67 -15.27 7.57
CA GLY A 64 10.98 -14.80 8.06
C GLY A 64 11.03 -13.37 8.62
N TYR A 65 9.91 -12.64 8.61
CA TYR A 65 9.82 -11.25 9.04
C TYR A 65 8.81 -11.06 10.18
N ASN A 66 8.34 -12.15 10.79
CA ASN A 66 7.42 -12.08 11.91
C ASN A 66 8.12 -11.47 13.14
N GLN A 67 7.58 -10.37 13.65
CA GLN A 67 8.02 -9.71 14.89
C GLN A 67 7.04 -9.94 16.05
N GLY A 68 6.01 -10.74 15.83
CA GLY A 68 5.04 -11.11 16.85
C GLY A 68 5.31 -12.48 17.48
N THR A 69 4.45 -12.89 18.41
CA THR A 69 4.54 -14.19 19.10
C THR A 69 3.67 -15.25 18.41
N GLU A 70 3.73 -16.51 18.85
CA GLU A 70 2.99 -17.66 18.25
C GLU A 70 1.49 -17.41 18.06
N GLY A 71 0.87 -16.53 18.87
CA GLY A 71 -0.55 -16.20 18.76
C GLY A 71 -0.88 -14.99 17.89
N LYS A 72 0.08 -14.09 17.60
CA LYS A 72 -0.19 -12.84 16.89
C LYS A 72 0.99 -12.45 16.00
N HIS A 73 0.84 -12.69 14.71
CA HIS A 73 1.81 -12.24 13.72
C HIS A 73 1.74 -10.72 13.51
N LEU A 74 2.88 -10.07 13.69
CA LEU A 74 3.08 -8.63 13.44
C LEU A 74 4.22 -8.48 12.45
N TYR A 75 4.04 -7.58 11.49
CA TYR A 75 5.02 -7.34 10.44
C TYR A 75 5.32 -5.85 10.33
N GLU A 76 6.58 -5.53 10.05
CA GLU A 76 6.95 -4.16 9.70
C GLU A 76 6.27 -3.75 8.40
N THR A 77 5.56 -2.63 8.41
CA THR A 77 4.68 -2.24 7.29
C THR A 77 5.44 -2.05 6.00
N LYS A 78 6.61 -1.41 6.04
CA LYS A 78 7.44 -1.17 4.85
C LYS A 78 7.91 -2.49 4.23
N VAL A 79 8.39 -3.42 5.07
CA VAL A 79 8.88 -4.73 4.64
C VAL A 79 7.74 -5.58 4.09
N ALA A 80 6.62 -5.64 4.79
CA ALA A 80 5.43 -6.36 4.34
C ALA A 80 4.93 -5.84 2.99
N MET A 81 4.85 -4.51 2.83
CA MET A 81 4.41 -3.90 1.58
C MET A 81 5.38 -4.20 0.42
N MET A 82 6.69 -4.14 0.66
CA MET A 82 7.72 -4.46 -0.34
C MET A 82 7.67 -5.92 -0.80
N ILE A 83 7.36 -6.87 0.09
CA ILE A 83 7.30 -8.29 -0.25
C ILE A 83 5.98 -8.63 -0.94
N LEU A 84 4.87 -8.09 -0.45
CA LEU A 84 3.54 -8.38 -0.96
C LEU A 84 3.24 -7.66 -2.29
N SER A 85 3.94 -6.56 -2.62
CA SER A 85 3.81 -5.85 -3.90
C SER A 85 4.44 -6.58 -5.08
N LYS A 86 5.31 -7.58 -4.85
CA LYS A 86 5.95 -8.31 -5.94
C LYS A 86 4.91 -9.18 -6.67
N PRO A 87 4.79 -9.06 -8.00
CA PRO A 87 3.85 -9.88 -8.77
C PRO A 87 4.17 -11.36 -8.56
N GLN A 88 3.12 -12.16 -8.35
CA GLN A 88 3.27 -13.62 -8.24
C GLN A 88 3.86 -14.14 -9.56
N ARG A 89 5.12 -14.57 -9.52
CA ARG A 89 5.65 -15.50 -10.52
C ARG A 89 4.86 -16.80 -10.35
N ASN A 90 3.80 -16.94 -11.14
CA ASN A 90 3.10 -18.20 -11.31
C ASN A 90 4.11 -19.21 -11.85
N LYS A 91 4.73 -19.99 -10.95
CA LYS A 91 5.40 -21.26 -11.29
C LYS A 91 4.34 -22.31 -11.59
N ARG A 92 3.37 -21.97 -12.43
CA ARG A 92 2.39 -22.93 -12.92
C ARG A 92 3.17 -23.77 -13.93
N GLY A 93 3.55 -24.98 -13.55
CA GLY A 93 4.11 -25.95 -14.48
C GLY A 93 3.18 -26.07 -15.70
N ALA A 94 3.74 -26.41 -16.86
CA ALA A 94 2.97 -26.59 -18.08
C ALA A 94 1.70 -27.40 -17.81
N LYS A 95 0.56 -26.95 -18.36
CA LYS A 95 -0.71 -27.66 -18.27
C LYS A 95 -0.45 -29.11 -18.69
N ARG A 96 -0.63 -30.07 -17.77
CA ARG A 96 -0.56 -31.48 -18.13
C ARG A 96 -1.66 -31.74 -19.15
N VAL A 97 -1.25 -32.07 -20.37
CA VAL A 97 -2.13 -32.52 -21.44
C VAL A 97 -2.35 -34.01 -21.16
N ASN A 98 -3.57 -34.37 -20.80
CA ASN A 98 -4.02 -35.75 -20.70
C ASN A 98 -5.30 -35.86 -21.50
#